data_AF-A0A4Y2SSJ2-F1
#
_entry.id   AF-A0A4Y2SSJ2-F1
#
_cell.length_a   1.000
_cell.length_b   1.000
_cell.length_c   1.000
_cell.angle_alpha   90.00
_cell.angle_beta   90.00
_cell.angle_gamma   90.00
#
_symmetry.space_group_name_H-M   'P 1'
#
loop_
_entity.id
_entity.type
_entity.pdbx_description
1 polymer ?
#
loop_
_entity_poly.entity_id
_entity_poly.type
_entity_poly.pdbx_seq_one_letter_code
_entity_poly.pdbx_strand_id
1 'polypeptide(L)'
;MMQTRNKGHSTAVSLGGAELLLLNNCPGHPSAEELFNDDDEISAMFLPPNTTALIQPVDQNVIQNIKLGYRKLLLTNILNDPVHNENLGKKPLKI
;
A
#
# COMPACT_ATOMS: atom_id res chain seq x y z
N MET A 1 18.55 -17.87 -14.29
CA MET A 1 18.36 -16.43 -14.02
C MET A 1 16.88 -16.22 -13.70
N MET A 2 16.54 -16.03 -12.43
CA MET A 2 15.15 -15.84 -12.00
C MET A 2 14.73 -14.40 -12.31
N GLN A 3 13.83 -14.22 -13.28
CA GLN A 3 13.18 -12.93 -13.51
C GLN A 3 12.09 -12.75 -12.45
N THR A 4 12.29 -11.79 -11.54
CA THR A 4 11.27 -11.39 -10.57
C THR A 4 10.30 -10.43 -11.26
N ARG A 5 9.05 -10.89 -11.43
CA ARG A 5 7.97 -10.08 -12.00
C ARG A 5 7.51 -9.07 -10.95
N ASN A 6 8.08 -7.89 -10.97
CA ASN A 6 7.71 -6.80 -10.08
C ASN A 6 6.40 -6.17 -10.61
N LYS A 7 5.27 -6.46 -9.96
CA LYS A 7 3.97 -5.85 -10.28
C LYS A 7 3.96 -4.45 -9.68
N GLY A 8 4.47 -3.46 -10.41
CA GLY A 8 4.39 -2.07 -9.97
C GLY A 8 2.94 -1.58 -9.91
N HIS A 9 2.64 -0.76 -8.90
CA HIS A 9 1.32 -0.16 -8.71
C HIS A 9 1.17 1.07 -9.62
N SER A 10 0.16 1.08 -10.49
CA SER A 10 -0.21 2.21 -11.36
C SER A 10 -1.58 2.76 -10.94
N THR A 11 -1.72 4.07 -10.86
CA THR A 11 -3.00 4.74 -10.56
C THR A 11 -3.42 5.59 -11.76
N ALA A 12 -4.67 5.46 -12.21
CA ALA A 12 -5.24 6.26 -13.29
C ALA A 12 -6.02 7.47 -12.75
N VAL A 13 -5.87 8.62 -13.38
CA VAL A 13 -6.53 9.89 -13.05
C VAL A 13 -7.11 10.49 -14.33
N SER A 14 -8.41 10.77 -14.39
CA SER A 14 -9.04 11.38 -15.57
C SER A 14 -9.07 12.91 -15.47
N LEU A 15 -8.58 13.61 -16.50
CA LEU A 15 -8.72 15.05 -16.68
C LEU A 15 -9.42 15.34 -18.01
N GLY A 16 -10.73 15.55 -17.97
CA GLY A 16 -11.48 16.25 -19.02
C GLY A 16 -11.38 15.68 -20.44
N GLY A 17 -11.25 14.36 -20.59
CA GLY A 17 -11.20 13.65 -21.87
C GLY A 17 -9.93 12.83 -22.10
N ALA A 18 -8.86 13.10 -21.34
CA ALA A 18 -7.66 12.28 -21.33
C ALA A 18 -7.50 11.57 -19.97
N GLU A 19 -7.10 10.30 -20.00
CA GLU A 19 -6.76 9.50 -18.83
C GLU A 19 -5.25 9.53 -18.59
N LEU A 20 -4.82 10.04 -17.44
CA LEU A 20 -3.43 10.11 -17.04
C LEU A 20 -3.09 8.94 -16.13
N LEU A 21 -2.14 8.10 -16.55
CA LEU A 21 -1.55 7.04 -15.75
C LEU A 21 -0.35 7.58 -14.97
N LEU A 22 -0.47 7.58 -13.64
CA LEU A 22 0.62 7.91 -12.74
C LEU A 22 1.36 6.63 -12.34
N LEU A 23 2.64 6.57 -12.70
CA LEU A 23 3.54 5.44 -12.45
C LEU A 23 4.53 5.77 -11.34
N ASN A 24 4.85 4.77 -10.53
CA ASN A 24 5.96 4.87 -9.59
C ASN A 24 7.31 4.65 -10.33
N ASN A 25 8.42 5.10 -9.74
CA ASN A 25 9.76 4.97 -10.32
C ASN A 25 10.40 3.57 -10.14
N CYS A 26 9.60 2.49 -10.09
CA CYS A 26 10.16 1.15 -9.99
C CYS A 26 10.97 0.83 -11.27
N PRO A 27 12.22 0.35 -11.15
CA PRO A 27 13.12 0.13 -12.29
C PRO A 27 12.65 -0.99 -13.24
N GLY A 28 11.57 -1.70 -12.91
CA GLY A 28 10.94 -2.70 -13.78
C GLY A 28 9.81 -2.14 -14.65
N HIS A 29 9.50 -0.84 -14.57
CA HIS A 29 8.51 -0.22 -15.45
C HIS A 29 9.09 0.07 -16.84
N PRO A 30 8.31 -0.15 -17.91
CA PRO A 30 8.66 0.35 -19.23
C PRO A 30 8.69 1.87 -19.24
N SER A 31 9.40 2.47 -20.21
CA SER A 31 9.49 3.93 -20.33
C SER A 31 8.12 4.55 -20.63
N ALA A 32 7.94 5.86 -20.35
CA ALA A 32 6.65 6.52 -20.59
C ALA A 32 6.35 6.59 -22.10
N GLU A 33 7.41 6.65 -22.90
CA GLU A 33 7.44 6.63 -24.35
C GLU A 33 7.05 5.26 -24.94
N GLU A 34 7.01 4.20 -24.13
CA GLU A 34 6.48 2.89 -24.51
C GLU A 34 5.01 2.71 -24.08
N LEU A 35 4.46 3.67 -23.33
CA LEU A 35 3.12 3.63 -22.75
C LEU A 35 2.20 4.70 -23.36
N PHE A 36 2.29 4.87 -24.68
CA PHE A 36 1.34 5.68 -25.45
C PHE A 36 0.25 4.77 -26.04
N ASN A 37 -0.96 5.32 -26.15
CA ASN A 37 -2.00 4.76 -27.01
C ASN A 37 -2.02 5.52 -28.33
N ASP A 38 -2.36 4.84 -29.43
CA ASP A 38 -2.39 5.45 -30.78
C ASP A 38 -3.38 6.63 -30.89
N ASP A 39 -4.36 6.70 -29.99
CA ASP A 39 -5.42 7.71 -29.96
C ASP A 39 -5.14 8.89 -29.02
N ASP A 40 -3.96 8.95 -28.37
CA ASP A 40 -3.57 9.97 -27.36
C ASP A 40 -4.55 10.16 -26.18
N GLU A 41 -5.57 9.29 -26.04
CA GLU A 41 -6.55 9.35 -24.96
C GLU A 41 -5.96 8.98 -23.60
N ILE A 42 -4.84 8.24 -23.58
CA ILE A 42 -4.15 7.84 -22.35
C ILE A 42 -2.70 8.31 -22.40
N SER A 43 -2.31 9.09 -21.38
CA SER A 43 -0.95 9.59 -21.19
C SER A 43 -0.34 8.96 -19.95
N ALA A 44 0.96 8.66 -19.96
CA ALA A 44 1.67 8.13 -18.80
C ALA A 44 2.71 9.13 -18.27
N MET A 45 2.80 9.26 -16.94
CA MET A 45 3.79 10.09 -16.27
C MET A 45 4.38 9.38 -15.05
N PHE A 46 5.68 9.52 -14.88
CA PHE A 46 6.37 9.08 -13.66
C PHE A 46 6.27 10.12 -12.56
N LEU A 47 5.97 9.66 -11.36
CA LEU A 47 6.00 10.51 -10.17
C LEU A 47 7.42 11.01 -9.88
N PRO A 48 7.59 12.21 -9.30
CA PRO A 48 8.89 12.62 -8.79
C PRO A 48 9.45 11.62 -7.76
N PRO A 49 10.78 11.47 -7.65
CA PRO A 49 11.39 10.60 -6.65
C PRO A 49 10.85 10.87 -5.24
N ASN A 50 10.64 9.80 -4.46
CA ASN A 50 10.15 9.85 -3.08
C ASN A 50 8.73 10.42 -2.86
N THR A 51 7.93 10.62 -3.91
CA THR A 51 6.54 11.12 -3.77
C THR A 51 5.49 10.03 -3.85
N THR A 52 5.86 8.80 -4.22
CA THR A 52 4.93 7.67 -4.38
C THR A 52 4.06 7.46 -3.15
N ALA A 53 4.64 7.48 -1.94
CA ALA A 53 3.90 7.27 -0.70
C ALA A 53 2.88 8.37 -0.37
N LEU A 54 3.05 9.58 -0.92
CA LEU A 54 2.16 10.72 -0.72
C LEU A 54 1.05 10.77 -1.77
N ILE A 55 1.34 10.32 -2.98
CA ILE A 55 0.44 10.47 -4.12
C ILE A 55 -0.37 9.18 -4.35
N GLN A 56 0.20 8.01 -4.06
CA GLN A 56 -0.47 6.74 -4.30
C GLN A 56 -1.36 6.36 -3.10
N PRO A 57 -2.68 6.21 -3.29
CA PRO A 57 -3.61 5.86 -2.21
C PRO A 57 -3.30 4.50 -1.56
N VAL A 58 -2.68 3.59 -2.31
CA VAL A 58 -2.28 2.27 -1.83
C VAL A 58 -1.25 2.39 -0.71
N ASP A 59 -0.23 3.22 -0.90
CA ASP A 59 0.85 3.38 0.07
C ASP A 59 0.39 4.09 1.34
N GLN A 60 -0.53 5.06 1.20
CA GLN A 60 -0.98 5.87 2.34
C GLN A 60 -2.12 5.21 3.12
N ASN A 61 -3.22 4.85 2.48
CA ASN A 61 -4.41 4.38 3.20
C ASN A 61 -4.44 2.85 3.30
N VAL A 62 -4.22 2.15 2.18
CA VAL A 62 -4.43 0.70 2.13
C VAL A 62 -3.36 -0.04 2.94
N ILE A 63 -2.08 0.24 2.69
CA ILE A 63 -0.97 -0.40 3.42
C ILE A 63 -1.01 -0.04 4.91
N GLN A 64 -1.32 1.21 5.25
CA GLN A 64 -1.44 1.64 6.65
C GLN A 64 -2.54 0.86 7.38
N ASN A 65 -3.73 0.74 6.77
CA ASN A 65 -4.85 0.02 7.37
C ASN A 65 -4.57 -1.49 7.51
N ILE A 66 -3.93 -2.11 6.52
CA ILE A 66 -3.51 -3.51 6.61
C ILE A 66 -2.52 -3.71 7.76
N LYS A 67 -1.49 -2.85 7.87
CA LYS A 67 -0.50 -2.91 8.96
C LYS A 67 -1.18 -2.72 10.32
N LEU A 68 -2.13 -1.80 10.43
CA LEU A 68 -2.88 -1.57 11.65
C LEU A 68 -3.74 -2.78 12.03
N GLY A 69 -4.46 -3.37 11.08
CA GLY A 69 -5.27 -4.57 11.28
C GLY A 69 -4.43 -5.75 11.76
N TYR A 70 -3.27 -5.98 11.12
CA TYR A 70 -2.33 -7.02 11.52
C TYR A 70 -1.82 -6.82 12.96
N ARG A 71 -1.43 -5.60 13.33
CA ARG A 71 -1.00 -5.29 14.71
C ARG A 71 -2.10 -5.54 15.74
N LYS A 72 -3.35 -5.15 15.44
CA LYS A 72 -4.50 -5.43 16.32
C LYS A 72 -4.69 -6.92 16.51
N LEU A 73 -4.71 -7.69 15.42
CA LEU A 73 -4.86 -9.15 15.47
C LEU A 73 -3.74 -9.81 16.27
N LEU A 74 -2.49 -9.40 16.03
CA LEU A 74 -1.33 -9.91 16.75
C LEU A 74 -1.43 -9.66 18.25
N LEU A 75 -1.79 -8.43 18.65
CA LEU A 75 -1.98 -8.07 20.07
C LEU A 75 -3.12 -8.85 20.71
N THR A 76 -4.26 -8.99 20.02
CA THR A 76 -5.38 -9.81 20.49
C THR A 76 -4.96 -11.26 20.69
N ASN A 77 -4.19 -11.84 19.77
CA ASN A 77 -3.71 -13.22 19.91
C ASN A 77 -2.76 -13.39 21.09
N ILE A 78 -1.84 -12.44 21.32
CA ILE A 78 -0.92 -12.46 22.46
C ILE A 78 -1.67 -12.31 23.79
N LEU A 79 -2.66 -11.41 23.86
CA LEU A 79 -3.45 -11.18 25.08
C LEU A 79 -4.41 -12.33 25.41
N ASN A 80 -4.90 -13.02 24.38
CA ASN A 80 -5.76 -14.20 24.54
C ASN A 80 -4.96 -15.49 24.75
N ASP A 81 -3.62 -15.42 24.71
CA ASP A 81 -2.77 -16.56 25.01
C ASP A 81 -2.94 -16.94 26.50
N PRO A 82 -3.40 -18.18 26.81
CA PRO A 82 -3.60 -18.63 28.19
C PRO A 82 -2.33 -18.57 29.05
N VAL A 83 -1.13 -18.49 28.44
CA VAL A 83 0.17 -18.36 29.14
C VAL A 83 0.34 -16.99 29.82
N HIS A 84 -0.49 -15.99 29.53
CA HIS A 84 -0.41 -14.65 30.15
C HIS A 84 -1.65 -14.23 30.97
N ASN A 85 -2.71 -15.04 30.99
CA ASN A 85 -3.95 -14.76 31.73
C ASN A 85 -3.80 -14.95 33.26
N GLU A 86 -2.82 -15.70 33.72
CA GLU A 86 -2.68 -16.07 35.14
C GLU A 86 -2.30 -14.93 36.12
N ASN A 87 -2.04 -13.71 35.62
CA ASN A 87 -1.71 -12.55 36.45
C ASN A 87 -2.74 -11.42 36.50
N LEU A 88 -3.83 -11.44 35.72
CA LEU A 88 -4.88 -10.39 35.80
C LEU A 88 -6.12 -10.76 36.62
N GLY A 89 -6.27 -12.03 37.02
CA GLY A 89 -7.46 -12.52 37.75
C GLY A 89 -7.40 -12.51 39.28
N LYS A 90 -6.34 -11.98 39.92
CA LYS A 90 -6.12 -12.16 41.37
C LYS A 90 -5.76 -10.91 42.16
N LYS A 91 -6.55 -9.83 42.07
CA LYS A 91 -6.67 -8.89 43.22
C LYS A 91 -8.11 -8.36 43.30
N PRO A 92 -8.92 -8.77 44.31
CA PRO A 92 -10.16 -8.07 44.57
C PRO A 92 -9.83 -6.67 45.10
N LEU A 93 -10.34 -5.63 44.45
CA LEU A 93 -10.44 -4.32 45.07
C LEU A 93 -11.39 -4.48 46.26
N LYS A 94 -10.83 -4.47 47.47
CA LYS A 94 -11.61 -4.17 48.67
C LYS A 94 -11.67 -2.66 48.79
N ILE A 95 -12.86 -2.11 48.58
CA ILE A 95 -13.27 -0.81 49.13
C ILE A 95 -14.25 -1.13 50.25
#